data_AF-A0A358A382-F1
#
_entry.id   AF-A0A358A382-F1
#
_cell.length_a   1.000
_cell.length_b   1.000
_cell.length_c   1.000
_cell.angle_alpha   90.00
_cell.angle_beta   90.00
_cell.angle_gamma   90.00
#
_symmetry.space_group_name_H-M   'P 1'
#
loop_
_entity.id
_entity.type
_entity.pdbx_description
1 polymer ?
#
loop_
_entity_poly.entity_id
_entity_poly.type
_entity_poly.pdbx_seq_one_letter_code
_entity_poly.pdbx_strand_id
1 'polypeptide(L)' 'RYRRPWNWHDDLLADAEARLARWRRAGLGDAALDATRAALDDDLDTPTALAAIDAAAEAGRGGSSAAELLGVEL' A
#
# COMPACT_ATOMS: atom_id res chain seq x y z
N ARG A 1 -4.58 5.30 10.67
CA ARG A 1 -5.86 6.02 10.43
C ARG A 1 -5.56 7.51 10.44
N TYR A 2 -5.91 8.21 9.36
CA TYR A 2 -5.54 9.63 9.18
C TYR A 2 -6.07 10.56 10.29
N ARG A 3 -7.13 10.15 11.00
CA ARG A 3 -7.78 10.91 12.09
C ARG A 3 -7.12 10.76 13.46
N ARG A 4 -6.09 9.92 13.59
CA ARG A 4 -5.37 9.75 14.86
C ARG A 4 -4.10 10.59 14.85
N PRO A 5 -3.74 11.24 15.98
CA PRO A 5 -2.47 11.91 16.08
C PRO A 5 -1.36 10.90 15.83
N TRP A 6 -0.35 11.33 15.07
CA TRP A 6 0.79 10.51 14.70
C TRP A 6 2.05 11.37 14.72
N ASN A 7 3.13 10.78 15.21
CA ASN A 7 4.43 11.42 15.28
C ASN A 7 5.34 10.83 14.21
N TRP A 8 6.02 11.71 13.49
CA TRP A 8 7.12 11.33 12.62
C TRP A 8 8.33 10.87 13.45
N HIS A 9 9.01 9.85 12.98
CA HIS A 9 10.31 9.35 13.45
C HIS A 9 11.02 8.67 12.28
N ASP A 10 12.35 8.70 12.25
CA ASP A 10 13.15 8.33 11.07
C ASP A 10 12.94 6.89 10.61
N ASP A 11 12.65 5.97 11.55
CA ASP A 11 12.36 4.56 11.25
C ASP A 11 11.17 4.41 10.27
N LEU A 12 10.22 5.36 10.27
CA LEU A 12 9.07 5.31 9.36
C LEU A 12 9.47 5.46 7.90
N LEU A 13 10.53 6.23 7.64
CA LEU A 13 11.05 6.36 6.29
C LEU A 13 11.71 5.06 5.84
N ALA A 14 12.52 4.45 6.70
CA ALA A 14 13.18 3.19 6.41
C ALA A 14 12.17 2.05 6.14
N ASP A 15 11.11 1.98 6.95
CA ASP A 15 10.01 1.04 6.76
C ASP A 15 9.25 1.29 5.45
N ALA A 16 8.99 2.56 5.12
CA ALA A 16 8.31 2.94 3.88
C ALA A 16 9.16 2.60 2.64
N GLU A 17 10.46 2.82 2.67
CA GLU A 17 11.40 2.45 1.60
C GLU A 17 11.44 0.94 1.39
N ALA A 18 11.52 0.16 2.48
CA ALA A 18 11.51 -1.30 2.42
C ALA A 18 10.18 -1.84 1.85
N ARG A 19 9.05 -1.23 2.23
CA ARG A 19 7.73 -1.55 1.67
C ARG A 19 7.67 -1.24 0.18
N LEU A 20 8.09 -0.04 -0.23
CA LEU A 20 8.07 0.37 -1.64
C LEU A 20 8.96 -0.55 -2.50
N ALA A 21 10.15 -0.91 -2.01
CA ALA A 21 11.03 -1.84 -2.70
C ALA A 21 10.40 -3.23 -2.88
N ARG A 22 9.60 -3.70 -1.92
CA ARG A 22 8.86 -4.97 -2.03
C ARG A 22 7.81 -4.90 -3.13
N TRP A 23 7.05 -3.81 -3.19
CA TRP A 23 6.00 -3.63 -4.19
C TRP A 23 6.59 -3.55 -5.61
N ARG A 24 7.68 -2.81 -5.79
CA ARG A 24 8.42 -2.76 -7.06
C ARG A 24 8.90 -4.14 -7.53
N ARG A 25 9.42 -4.96 -6.62
CA ARG A 25 9.88 -6.32 -6.95
C ARG A 25 8.74 -7.26 -7.38
N ALA A 26 7.51 -7.04 -6.90
CA ALA A 26 6.35 -7.81 -7.32
C ALA A 26 5.91 -7.48 -8.76
N GLY A 27 6.33 -6.33 -9.29
CA GLY A 27 6.08 -5.90 -10.66
C GLY A 27 4.74 -5.24 -10.87
N LEU A 28 4.40 -5.01 -12.15
CA LEU A 28 3.13 -4.40 -12.55
C LEU A 28 1.98 -5.40 -12.47
N GLY A 29 0.79 -4.89 -12.15
CA GLY A 29 -0.43 -5.70 -12.11
C GLY A 29 -1.59 -5.03 -11.35
N ASP A 30 -2.72 -5.71 -11.34
CA ASP A 30 -3.98 -5.28 -10.73
C ASP A 30 -4.31 -6.04 -9.43
N ALA A 31 -3.35 -6.77 -8.86
CA ALA A 31 -3.57 -7.48 -7.62
C ALA A 31 -3.91 -6.50 -6.49
N ALA A 32 -4.78 -6.95 -5.57
CA ALA A 32 -5.31 -6.16 -4.46
C ALA A 32 -6.16 -4.93 -4.87
N LEU A 33 -6.47 -4.71 -6.15
CA LEU A 33 -7.24 -3.55 -6.61
C LEU A 33 -8.62 -3.44 -5.93
N ASP A 34 -9.41 -4.51 -5.94
CA ASP A 34 -10.76 -4.48 -5.34
C ASP A 34 -10.72 -4.36 -3.82
N ALA A 35 -9.77 -5.03 -3.16
CA ALA A 35 -9.57 -4.91 -1.72
C ALA A 35 -9.13 -3.49 -1.33
N THR A 36 -8.29 -2.86 -2.15
CA THR A 36 -7.86 -1.47 -1.96
C THR A 36 -9.02 -0.51 -2.14
N ARG A 37 -9.87 -0.69 -3.16
CA ARG A 37 -11.09 0.10 -3.34
C ARG A 37 -12.03 -0.01 -2.13
N ALA A 38 -12.33 -1.23 -1.69
CA ALA A 38 -13.20 -1.46 -0.55
C ALA A 38 -12.68 -0.79 0.74
N ALA A 39 -11.37 -0.82 0.98
CA ALA A 39 -10.75 -0.15 2.12
C ALA A 39 -10.79 1.38 2.00
N LEU A 40 -10.63 1.94 0.80
CA LEU A 40 -10.73 3.38 0.58
C LEU A 40 -12.17 3.88 0.71
N ASP A 41 -13.15 3.10 0.26
CA ASP A 41 -14.58 3.38 0.44
C ASP A 41 -14.98 3.34 1.94
N ASP A 42 -14.29 2.54 2.76
CA ASP A 42 -14.48 2.49 4.22
C ASP A 42 -13.68 3.58 4.96
N ASP A 43 -14.14 4.83 4.87
CA ASP A 43 -13.58 5.99 5.62
C ASP A 43 -12.07 6.19 5.40
N LEU A 44 -11.61 6.01 4.15
CA LEU A 44 -10.20 6.12 3.76
C LEU A 44 -9.30 5.27 4.68
N ASP A 45 -9.63 3.99 4.85
CA ASP A 45 -8.87 3.06 5.67
C ASP A 45 -7.55 2.65 4.98
N THR A 46 -6.63 3.62 4.91
CA THR A 46 -5.31 3.44 4.33
C THR A 46 -4.49 2.32 4.98
N PRO A 47 -4.55 2.04 6.30
CA PRO A 47 -3.93 0.84 6.87
C PRO A 47 -4.36 -0.46 6.19
N THR A 48 -5.67 -0.66 5.95
CA THR A 48 -6.19 -1.87 5.31
C THR A 48 -5.84 -1.90 3.83
N ALA A 49 -5.90 -0.76 3.14
CA ALA A 49 -5.46 -0.65 1.75
C ALA A 49 -3.97 -1.03 1.58
N LEU A 50 -3.09 -0.50 2.42
CA LEU A 50 -1.65 -0.82 2.40
C LEU A 50 -1.40 -2.30 2.68
N ALA A 51 -2.12 -2.89 3.65
CA ALA A 51 -1.99 -4.31 3.99
C ALA A 51 -2.40 -5.23 2.83
N ALA A 52 -3.42 -4.84 2.04
CA ALA A 52 -3.83 -5.59 0.86
C ALA A 52 -2.74 -5.62 -0.22
N ILE A 53 -2.10 -4.48 -0.48
CA ILE A 53 -0.99 -4.37 -1.45
C ILE A 53 0.24 -5.13 -0.94
N ASP A 54 0.56 -5.04 0.35
CA ASP A 54 1.63 -5.82 0.98
C ASP A 54 1.43 -7.32 0.75
N ALA A 55 0.22 -7.84 1.00
CA ALA A 55 -0.09 -9.24 0.82
C ALA A 55 0.01 -9.68 -0.66
N ALA A 56 -0.37 -8.81 -1.60
CA ALA A 56 -0.19 -9.08 -3.03
C ALA A 56 1.30 -9.16 -3.40
N ALA A 57 2.10 -8.21 -2.92
CA ALA A 57 3.53 -8.16 -3.19
C ALA A 57 4.29 -9.34 -2.56
N GLU A 58 3.91 -9.77 -1.36
CA GLU A 58 4.45 -10.98 -0.71
C GLU A 58 4.11 -12.26 -1.50
N ALA A 59 2.93 -12.31 -2.11
CA ALA A 59 2.55 -13.40 -3.01
C ALA A 59 3.19 -13.30 -4.40
N GLY A 60 4.07 -12.33 -4.65
CA GLY A 60 4.73 -12.11 -5.93
C GLY A 60 3.79 -11.64 -7.03
N ARG A 61 2.65 -11.06 -6.68
CA ARG A 61 1.68 -10.50 -7.64
C ARG A 61 1.79 -8.98 -7.68
N GLY A 62 1.92 -8.43 -8.88
CA GLY A 62 2.01 -6.98 -9.07
C GLY A 62 0.71 -6.26 -8.69
N GLY A 63 0.85 -5.20 -7.90
CA GLY A 63 -0.27 -4.39 -7.39
C GLY A 63 -0.15 -2.91 -7.78
N SER A 64 0.46 -2.60 -8.93
CA SER A 64 0.69 -1.22 -9.39
C SER A 64 -0.61 -0.43 -9.54
N SER A 65 -1.68 -1.03 -10.07
CA SER A 65 -2.97 -0.34 -10.18
C SER A 65 -3.61 -0.05 -8.82
N ALA A 66 -3.33 -0.86 -7.80
CA ALA A 66 -3.77 -0.58 -6.43
C ALA A 66 -2.95 0.55 -5.80
N ALA A 67 -1.63 0.58 -6.03
CA ALA A 67 -0.75 1.64 -5.57
C ALA A 67 -1.08 3.01 -6.21
N GLU A 68 -1.49 3.03 -7.48
CA GLU A 68 -1.95 4.24 -8.18
C GLU A 68 -3.15 4.90 -7.49
N LEU A 69 -4.08 4.13 -6.91
CA LEU A 69 -5.21 4.68 -6.15
C LEU A 69 -4.75 5.46 -4.90
N LEU A 70 -3.54 5.19 -4.41
CA LEU A 70 -2.91 5.88 -3.29
C LEU A 70 -1.97 7.00 -3.76
N GLY A 71 -1.85 7.24 -5.07
CA GLY A 71 -0.92 8.21 -5.65
C GLY A 71 0.54 7.74 -5.67
N VAL A 72 0.79 6.43 -5.57
CA VAL A 72 2.14 5.84 -5.57
C VAL A 72 2.45 5.23 -6.94
N GLU A 73 3.52 5.69 -7.57
CA GLU A 73 4.05 5.15 -8.83
C GLU A 73 5.13 4.09 -8.55
N LEU A 74 4.98 2.89 -9.12
CA LEU A 74 5.86 1.73 -8.89
C LEU A 74 6.90 1.53 -9.98
#